data_AF-A0A2T2ZBI0-F1
#
_entry.id   AF-A0A2T2ZBI0-F1
#
_cell.length_a   1.000
_cell.length_b   1.000
_cell.length_c   1.000
_cell.angle_alpha   90.00
_cell.angle_beta   90.00
_cell.angle_gamma   90.00
#
_symmetry.space_group_name_H-M   'P 1'
#
loop_
_entity.id
_entity.type
_entity.pdbx_description
1 polymer ?
#
loop_
_entity_poly.entity_id
_entity_poly.type
_entity_poly.pdbx_seq_one_letter_code
_entity_poly.pdbx_strand_id
1 'polypeptide(L)'
;MLAARAESVGAGRRDRQQPTEIPEFYDPLGLYSGNGHGDRSHQPLRAKWDPTGAHDAANRPRPERDTKKQSALGRFVSTYGWRAYALPVLVIITVLVVVDAVKGGTDSSGGSTPALGRLSQHTSKAGIIGAPPKGDGKFAGDPPSGALPAGGAFTETAAGTWHIVPGTTAQVGAGQEHQFTYTVEVENGVDTTSLGGDDSVAKMVEATLANPKSWTHDPRFGFRRIDTGEPDFRVSLTSRQTTKSACGFEIPIDSSCYNSDLGRVVLSEVRWVRGATAFEGDIGSYRQYQINHEVGHAIGYHEHQPCEIDGGLAPVMMQQTFGTRNNDIATLDPQGVVPMDGKKCRFNPWPYPRG
;
A
#
# COMPACT_ATOMS: atom_id res chain seq x y z
N MET A 1 6.41 -60.97 -44.14
CA MET A 1 7.85 -60.78 -44.45
C MET A 1 8.44 -60.02 -43.28
N LEU A 2 9.19 -60.68 -42.37
CA LEU A 2 10.68 -60.78 -42.39
C LEU A 2 11.33 -59.38 -42.34
N ALA A 3 12.27 -58.98 -41.49
CA ALA A 3 13.08 -59.57 -40.41
C ALA A 3 13.75 -58.35 -39.70
N ALA A 4 13.84 -58.26 -38.37
CA ALA A 4 14.98 -58.65 -37.51
C ALA A 4 16.36 -57.98 -37.78
N ARG A 5 16.93 -57.42 -36.70
CA ARG A 5 18.37 -57.39 -36.29
C ARG A 5 19.32 -56.48 -37.10
N ALA A 6 20.44 -55.93 -36.60
CA ALA A 6 21.19 -56.05 -35.34
C ALA A 6 22.21 -54.89 -35.22
N GLU A 7 22.82 -54.80 -34.04
CA GLU A 7 23.93 -53.96 -33.59
C GLU A 7 25.25 -54.06 -34.41
N SER A 8 26.05 -52.98 -34.40
CA SER A 8 27.49 -52.96 -34.04
C SER A 8 27.91 -51.48 -33.90
N VAL A 9 28.47 -50.97 -32.79
CA VAL A 9 29.77 -51.16 -32.12
C VAL A 9 30.97 -50.96 -33.06
N GLY A 10 31.72 -49.86 -32.86
CA GLY A 10 33.00 -49.65 -33.56
C GLY A 10 33.71 -48.32 -33.30
N ALA A 11 34.35 -48.21 -32.14
CA ALA A 11 35.66 -47.57 -31.90
C ALA A 11 35.98 -46.14 -32.40
N GLY A 12 36.09 -45.23 -31.42
CA GLY A 12 37.38 -44.68 -31.01
C GLY A 12 37.96 -43.47 -31.76
N ARG A 13 37.86 -42.29 -31.13
CA ARG A 13 39.03 -41.43 -30.97
C ARG A 13 38.93 -40.60 -29.68
N ARG A 14 40.00 -40.72 -28.90
CA ARG A 14 40.27 -40.05 -27.64
C ARG A 14 40.43 -38.56 -27.90
N ASP A 15 39.66 -37.73 -27.21
CA ASP A 15 40.04 -36.35 -26.98
C ASP A 15 40.38 -36.13 -25.50
N ARG A 16 41.42 -35.34 -25.33
CA ARG A 16 42.36 -35.33 -24.24
C ARG A 16 41.82 -34.43 -23.13
N GLN A 17 41.20 -35.01 -22.10
CA GLN A 17 41.05 -34.34 -20.81
C GLN A 17 42.43 -34.23 -20.16
N GLN A 18 42.86 -33.01 -19.88
CA GLN A 18 43.96 -32.74 -18.96
C GLN A 18 43.48 -31.67 -17.94
N PRO A 19 43.79 -31.86 -16.64
CA PRO A 19 43.13 -31.16 -15.56
C PRO A 19 43.95 -29.94 -15.11
N THR A 20 43.27 -28.89 -14.69
CA THR A 20 43.84 -27.89 -13.79
C THR A 20 42.75 -27.45 -12.81
N GLU A 21 42.67 -28.20 -11.71
CA GLU A 21 42.15 -27.69 -10.45
C GLU A 21 43.02 -26.51 -10.03
N ILE A 22 42.40 -25.33 -9.91
CA ILE A 22 42.93 -24.23 -9.11
C ILE A 22 42.02 -24.18 -7.88
N PRO A 23 42.55 -24.35 -6.65
CA PRO A 23 41.73 -24.29 -5.45
C PRO A 23 41.16 -22.87 -5.27
N GLU A 24 39.85 -22.78 -5.06
CA GLU A 24 39.22 -21.61 -4.43
C GLU A 24 39.86 -21.41 -3.05
N PHE A 25 40.56 -20.29 -2.88
CA PHE A 25 40.89 -19.77 -1.55
C PHE A 25 39.80 -18.79 -1.13
N TYR A 26 39.03 -19.21 -0.13
CA TYR A 26 38.16 -18.37 0.67
C TYR A 26 39.02 -17.40 1.51
N ASP A 27 38.92 -16.09 1.25
CA ASP A 27 39.53 -15.01 2.04
C ASP A 27 38.45 -14.28 2.86
N PRO A 28 38.25 -14.67 4.13
CA PRO A 28 37.24 -14.05 5.00
C PRO A 28 37.67 -12.72 5.63
N LEU A 29 38.84 -12.16 5.31
CA LEU A 29 39.34 -10.94 6.00
C LEU A 29 39.94 -9.86 5.08
N GLY A 30 40.11 -10.06 3.77
CA GLY A 30 40.38 -8.98 2.81
C GLY A 30 41.69 -8.22 3.06
N LEU A 31 42.73 -8.89 3.53
CA LEU A 31 43.94 -8.24 4.07
C LEU A 31 45.11 -8.08 3.07
N TYR A 32 44.93 -8.40 1.79
CA TYR A 32 46.01 -8.22 0.80
C TYR A 32 45.52 -7.60 -0.51
N SER A 33 45.54 -6.27 -0.56
CA SER A 33 45.70 -5.51 -1.80
C SER A 33 46.86 -4.54 -1.60
N GLY A 34 48.02 -4.91 -2.14
CA GLY A 34 49.15 -4.00 -2.27
C GLY A 34 48.88 -2.99 -3.38
N ASN A 35 48.80 -1.72 -3.02
CA ASN A 35 49.21 -0.62 -3.88
C ASN A 35 49.62 0.56 -2.99
N GLY A 36 50.84 1.04 -3.21
CA GLY A 36 51.48 2.04 -2.36
C GLY A 36 50.91 3.44 -2.50
N HIS A 37 50.97 4.19 -1.41
CA HIS A 37 51.56 5.53 -1.37
C HIS A 37 51.85 5.85 0.10
N GLY A 38 53.12 6.14 0.40
CA GLY A 38 53.58 6.40 1.75
C GLY A 38 53.17 7.78 2.23
N ASP A 39 52.59 7.84 3.42
CA ASP A 39 52.55 9.04 4.24
C ASP A 39 53.19 8.71 5.61
N ARG A 40 54.39 9.25 5.82
CA ARG A 40 55.16 9.11 7.07
C ARG A 40 55.12 10.46 7.77
N SER A 41 54.15 10.66 8.66
CA SER A 41 54.05 11.90 9.45
C SER A 41 53.77 11.66 10.93
N HIS A 42 54.44 10.67 11.55
CA HIS A 42 54.47 10.56 13.01
C HIS A 42 55.84 10.09 13.52
N GLN A 43 56.80 11.03 13.62
CA GLN A 43 57.95 10.90 14.51
C GLN A 43 57.86 11.94 15.63
N PRO A 44 58.14 11.58 16.90
CA PRO A 44 58.12 12.52 18.00
C PRO A 44 59.33 13.47 17.96
N LEU A 45 59.05 14.78 18.09
CA LEU A 45 60.05 15.84 18.21
C LEU A 45 60.89 15.65 19.47
N ARG A 46 62.19 15.37 19.31
CA ARG A 46 63.18 15.52 20.40
C ARG A 46 63.77 16.93 20.36
N ALA A 47 63.56 17.70 21.42
CA ALA A 47 64.29 18.94 21.64
C ALA A 47 65.75 18.60 22.02
N LYS A 48 66.72 19.09 21.24
CA LYS A 48 68.13 19.07 21.64
C LYS A 48 68.35 20.21 22.64
N TRP A 49 68.90 19.88 23.80
CA TRP A 49 69.40 20.85 24.78
C TRP A 49 70.93 20.82 24.69
N ASP A 50 71.55 21.95 24.38
CA ASP A 50 73.01 22.10 24.33
C ASP A 50 73.46 23.03 25.47
N PRO A 51 74.10 22.51 26.53
CA PRO A 51 74.49 23.30 27.70
C PRO A 51 75.84 24.02 27.58
N THR A 52 76.46 24.12 26.40
CA THR A 52 77.85 24.65 26.30
C THR A 52 78.03 25.91 25.44
N GLY A 53 76.96 26.68 25.21
CA GLY A 53 77.04 28.01 24.63
C GLY A 53 77.68 29.04 25.57
N ALA A 54 79.01 29.10 25.60
CA ALA A 54 79.77 30.13 26.29
C ALA A 54 79.53 31.52 25.65
N HIS A 55 79.14 32.46 26.52
CA HIS A 55 79.33 33.90 26.48
C HIS A 55 79.71 34.57 25.16
N ASP A 56 78.73 35.21 24.52
CA ASP A 56 78.93 36.49 23.82
C ASP A 56 77.63 37.30 23.89
N ALA A 57 77.45 38.00 25.01
CA ALA A 57 76.46 39.04 25.16
C ALA A 57 77.19 40.38 25.27
N ALA A 58 77.34 41.06 24.13
CA ALA A 58 77.74 42.47 24.13
C ALA A 58 76.80 43.27 23.22
N ASN A 59 76.15 44.24 23.85
CA ASN A 59 75.41 45.37 23.27
C ASN A 59 74.10 45.08 22.51
N ARG A 60 72.99 45.02 23.27
CA ARG A 60 71.72 45.60 22.83
C ARG A 60 71.12 46.43 23.98
N PRO A 61 70.67 47.67 23.73
CA PRO A 61 70.06 48.50 24.76
C PRO A 61 68.76 47.86 25.24
N ARG A 62 68.55 47.88 26.55
CA ARG A 62 67.35 47.40 27.22
C ARG A 62 66.16 48.30 26.82
N PRO A 63 65.14 47.80 26.10
CA PRO A 63 63.94 48.59 25.92
C PRO A 63 63.20 48.66 27.26
N GLU A 64 62.91 49.89 27.66
CA GLU A 64 62.07 50.22 28.81
C GLU A 64 60.68 49.59 28.58
N ARG A 65 60.28 48.69 29.48
CA ARG A 65 59.02 47.95 29.35
C ARG A 65 57.90 48.84 29.87
N ASP A 66 57.37 49.64 28.96
CA ASP A 66 56.20 50.47 29.21
C ASP A 66 55.00 49.55 29.49
N THR A 67 54.60 49.41 30.76
CA THR A 67 53.46 48.59 31.16
C THR A 67 52.17 49.29 30.74
N LYS A 68 51.75 49.08 29.50
CA LYS A 68 50.40 49.46 29.05
C LYS A 68 49.37 48.71 29.91
N LYS A 69 48.55 49.48 30.65
CA LYS A 69 47.41 48.98 31.42
C LYS A 69 46.50 48.15 30.51
N GLN A 70 46.41 46.84 30.75
CA GLN A 70 45.49 45.97 30.02
C GLN A 70 44.02 46.33 30.37
N SER A 71 43.26 46.67 29.32
CA SER A 71 41.80 46.85 29.34
C SER A 71 41.09 45.60 29.88
N ALA A 72 39.96 45.80 30.55
CA ALA A 72 39.12 44.73 31.11
C ALA A 72 38.74 43.65 30.07
N LEU A 73 38.57 44.05 28.80
CA LEU A 73 38.25 43.14 27.70
C LEU A 73 39.42 42.20 27.35
N GLY A 74 40.66 42.69 27.42
CA GLY A 74 41.85 41.88 27.15
C GLY A 74 42.11 40.84 28.24
N ARG A 75 41.76 41.17 29.50
CA ARG A 75 41.80 40.25 30.64
C ARG A 75 40.73 39.15 30.52
N PHE A 76 39.58 39.47 29.95
CA PHE A 76 38.48 38.53 29.77
C PHE A 76 38.78 37.48 28.69
N VAL A 77 39.34 37.90 27.55
CA VAL A 77 39.72 37.01 26.43
C VAL A 77 40.89 36.09 26.81
N SER A 78 41.85 36.57 27.62
CA SER A 78 42.95 35.72 28.11
C SER A 78 42.52 34.72 29.19
N THR A 79 41.43 34.98 29.91
CA THR A 79 40.97 34.12 31.01
C THR A 79 40.01 33.01 30.55
N TYR A 80 39.19 33.27 29.51
CA TYR A 80 38.14 32.32 29.08
C TYR A 80 38.35 31.71 27.69
N GLY A 81 39.36 32.13 26.93
CA GLY A 81 39.77 31.50 25.66
C GLY A 81 38.61 31.26 24.68
N TRP A 82 38.71 30.18 23.89
CA TRP A 82 37.70 29.76 22.88
C TRP A 82 36.25 29.64 23.41
N ARG A 83 36.05 29.56 24.73
CA ARG A 83 34.74 29.41 25.37
C ARG A 83 33.88 30.66 25.29
N ALA A 84 34.47 31.84 25.03
CA ALA A 84 33.75 33.06 24.75
C ALA A 84 32.89 32.99 23.47
N TYR A 85 33.25 32.10 22.53
CA TYR A 85 32.52 31.88 21.29
C TYR A 85 31.69 30.59 21.35
N ALA A 86 32.15 29.56 22.05
CA ALA A 86 31.46 28.28 22.14
C ALA A 86 30.08 28.39 22.82
N LEU A 87 29.98 29.14 23.94
CA LEU A 87 28.71 29.29 24.66
C LEU A 87 27.61 30.00 23.87
N PRO A 88 27.83 31.18 23.25
CA PRO A 88 26.79 31.82 22.45
C PRO A 88 26.39 30.99 21.22
N VAL A 89 27.35 30.28 20.59
CA VAL A 89 27.03 29.38 19.47
C VAL A 89 26.17 28.20 19.92
N LEU A 90 26.47 27.61 21.07
CA LEU A 90 25.71 26.48 21.60
C LEU A 90 24.30 26.91 22.00
N VAL A 91 24.14 28.11 22.56
CA VAL A 91 22.81 28.71 22.82
C VAL A 91 22.03 28.91 21.53
N ILE A 92 22.66 29.45 20.47
CA ILE A 92 21.99 29.62 19.17
C ILE A 92 21.57 28.27 18.59
N ILE A 93 22.44 27.26 18.61
CA ILE A 93 22.10 25.90 18.15
C ILE A 93 20.95 25.33 18.97
N THR A 94 20.96 25.51 20.30
CA THR A 94 19.89 25.01 21.17
C THR A 94 18.56 25.70 20.85
N VAL A 95 18.57 27.00 20.62
CA VAL A 95 17.37 27.75 20.20
C VAL A 95 16.90 27.29 18.83
N LEU A 96 17.80 27.05 17.88
CA LEU A 96 17.43 26.52 16.56
C LEU A 96 16.81 25.14 16.66
N VAL A 97 17.37 24.23 17.47
CA VAL A 97 16.82 22.88 17.72
C VAL A 97 15.45 22.97 18.40
N VAL A 98 15.25 23.89 19.35
CA VAL A 98 13.94 24.09 19.99
C VAL A 98 12.92 24.66 19.00
N VAL A 99 13.32 25.61 18.16
CA VAL A 99 12.46 26.16 17.10
C VAL A 99 12.12 25.08 16.06
N ASP A 100 13.07 24.22 15.71
CA ASP A 100 12.88 23.09 14.82
C ASP A 100 11.98 22.00 15.45
N ALA A 101 12.11 21.73 16.75
CA ALA A 101 11.21 20.79 17.45
C ALA A 101 9.77 21.33 17.60
N VAL A 102 9.59 22.66 17.63
CA VAL A 102 8.26 23.30 17.73
C VAL A 102 7.63 23.53 16.36
N LYS A 103 8.42 23.74 15.30
CA LYS A 103 7.94 23.93 13.92
C LYS A 103 7.88 22.63 13.12
N GLY A 104 8.86 21.75 13.32
CA GLY A 104 8.93 20.36 12.86
C GLY A 104 8.24 19.46 13.87
N GLY A 105 6.93 19.59 13.98
CA GLY A 105 6.11 18.59 14.63
C GLY A 105 6.30 17.25 13.92
N THR A 106 7.06 16.35 14.53
CA THR A 106 7.10 14.90 14.24
C THR A 106 7.32 14.53 12.77
N ASP A 107 8.57 14.52 12.33
CA ASP A 107 9.03 13.48 11.40
C ASP A 107 9.11 12.15 12.16
N SER A 108 7.93 11.66 12.54
CA SER A 108 7.77 10.25 12.85
C SER A 108 7.91 9.51 11.53
N SER A 109 9.04 8.86 11.33
CA SER A 109 9.16 7.67 10.48
C SER A 109 8.39 6.50 11.11
N GLY A 110 7.14 6.75 11.51
CA GLY A 110 6.12 5.74 11.71
C GLY A 110 5.41 5.59 10.39
N GLY A 111 5.30 4.37 9.87
CA GLY A 111 4.62 4.08 8.60
C GLY A 111 3.30 4.84 8.56
N SER A 112 3.23 5.86 7.70
CA SER A 112 2.03 6.66 7.49
C SER A 112 0.96 5.69 7.02
N THR A 113 -0.02 5.41 7.88
CA THR A 113 -1.10 4.50 7.52
C THR A 113 -1.78 5.05 6.26
N PRO A 114 -1.83 4.27 5.16
CA PRO A 114 -2.40 4.69 3.87
C PRO A 114 -3.68 5.48 4.00
N ALA A 115 -3.76 6.71 3.47
CA ALA A 115 -4.96 7.55 3.64
C ALA A 115 -6.20 6.88 3.03
N LEU A 116 -7.33 6.90 3.74
CA LEU A 116 -8.61 6.54 3.11
C LEU A 116 -8.98 7.67 2.15
N GLY A 117 -9.56 7.33 0.98
CA GLY A 117 -9.85 8.30 -0.08
C GLY A 117 -10.72 9.49 0.37
N ARG A 118 -10.88 10.50 -0.49
CA ARG A 118 -11.71 11.66 -0.15
C ARG A 118 -13.18 11.26 -0.05
N LEU A 119 -13.81 11.55 1.09
CA LEU A 119 -15.25 11.44 1.26
C LEU A 119 -15.95 12.54 0.44
N SER A 120 -16.82 12.15 -0.48
CA SER A 120 -17.65 13.05 -1.28
C SER A 120 -18.97 13.32 -0.55
N GLN A 121 -19.58 14.48 -0.80
CA GLN A 121 -20.94 14.70 -0.32
C GLN A 121 -21.91 13.77 -1.05
N HIS A 122 -22.80 13.09 -0.35
CA HIS A 122 -23.68 12.03 -0.86
C HIS A 122 -24.50 12.40 -2.12
N THR A 123 -24.66 13.70 -2.40
CA THR A 123 -25.44 14.24 -3.53
C THR A 123 -24.60 14.62 -4.75
N SER A 124 -23.27 14.47 -4.71
CA SER A 124 -22.37 15.18 -5.64
C SER A 124 -21.97 14.43 -6.91
N LYS A 125 -22.36 13.17 -7.10
CA LYS A 125 -22.01 12.39 -8.31
C LYS A 125 -23.22 11.54 -8.74
N ALA A 126 -23.78 11.83 -9.92
CA ALA A 126 -24.78 11.01 -10.59
C ALA A 126 -24.07 10.00 -11.52
N GLY A 127 -24.68 8.85 -11.78
CA GLY A 127 -24.12 7.77 -12.60
C GLY A 127 -23.61 6.55 -11.83
N ILE A 128 -22.86 5.70 -12.53
CA ILE A 128 -22.32 4.45 -11.99
C ILE A 128 -20.95 4.73 -11.36
N ILE A 129 -20.80 4.40 -10.07
CA ILE A 129 -19.59 4.60 -9.27
C ILE A 129 -19.01 3.22 -8.95
N GLY A 130 -17.68 3.08 -9.09
CA GLY A 130 -17.01 1.78 -8.96
C GLY A 130 -17.05 0.92 -10.23
N ALA A 131 -17.90 1.27 -11.20
CA ALA A 131 -17.78 0.74 -12.54
C ALA A 131 -16.44 1.17 -13.15
N PRO A 132 -15.82 0.29 -13.93
CA PRO A 132 -14.61 0.66 -14.62
C PRO A 132 -14.86 1.82 -15.59
N PRO A 133 -13.89 2.73 -15.78
CA PRO A 133 -13.97 3.79 -16.77
C PRO A 133 -14.21 3.28 -18.18
N LYS A 134 -14.69 4.22 -19.01
CA LYS A 134 -14.96 4.01 -20.43
C LYS A 134 -13.71 3.59 -21.19
N GLY A 135 -13.49 2.28 -21.27
CA GLY A 135 -12.48 1.68 -22.14
C GLY A 135 -12.89 1.78 -23.60
N ASP A 136 -11.92 1.83 -24.51
CA ASP A 136 -12.15 1.84 -25.97
C ASP A 136 -12.58 0.46 -26.53
N GLY A 137 -12.96 -0.46 -25.66
CA GLY A 137 -13.32 -1.84 -25.98
C GLY A 137 -12.15 -2.70 -26.45
N LYS A 138 -10.90 -2.19 -26.41
CA LYS A 138 -9.71 -2.91 -26.85
C LYS A 138 -8.88 -3.35 -25.65
N PHE A 139 -9.33 -4.45 -25.04
CA PHE A 139 -8.52 -5.13 -24.04
C PHE A 139 -7.45 -5.97 -24.73
N ALA A 140 -6.20 -5.90 -24.26
CA ALA A 140 -5.24 -6.96 -24.54
C ALA A 140 -5.89 -8.30 -24.10
N GLY A 141 -5.77 -9.36 -24.91
CA GLY A 141 -6.50 -10.61 -24.70
C GLY A 141 -6.46 -11.13 -23.26
N ASP A 142 -7.53 -11.83 -22.84
CA ASP A 142 -7.83 -12.26 -21.45
C ASP A 142 -6.63 -12.16 -20.50
N PRO A 143 -6.46 -11.03 -19.80
CA PRO A 143 -5.46 -10.98 -18.75
C PRO A 143 -5.89 -12.01 -17.68
N PRO A 144 -4.96 -12.80 -17.14
CA PRO A 144 -5.28 -13.72 -16.05
C PRO A 144 -5.85 -12.98 -14.82
N SER A 145 -5.60 -11.67 -14.74
CA SER A 145 -6.18 -10.78 -13.75
C SER A 145 -7.60 -10.38 -14.14
N GLY A 146 -8.55 -10.54 -13.20
CA GLY A 146 -9.97 -10.31 -13.48
C GLY A 146 -10.70 -11.49 -14.15
N ALA A 147 -10.00 -12.56 -14.53
CA ALA A 147 -10.64 -13.78 -14.99
C ALA A 147 -11.64 -14.32 -13.94
N LEU A 148 -12.75 -14.90 -14.41
CA LEU A 148 -13.72 -15.54 -13.54
C LEU A 148 -13.22 -16.95 -13.18
N PRO A 149 -12.97 -17.25 -11.89
CA PRO A 149 -12.57 -18.60 -11.50
C PRO A 149 -13.64 -19.64 -11.84
N ALA A 150 -13.24 -20.89 -12.03
CA ALA A 150 -14.20 -22.00 -12.07
C ALA A 150 -14.88 -22.16 -10.70
N GLY A 151 -16.13 -22.61 -10.68
CA GLY A 151 -16.87 -22.80 -9.43
C GLY A 151 -18.32 -23.14 -9.66
N GLY A 152 -19.16 -22.88 -8.66
CA GLY A 152 -20.58 -23.20 -8.65
C GLY A 152 -21.35 -22.64 -9.85
N ALA A 153 -22.56 -23.18 -10.06
CA ALA A 153 -23.52 -22.61 -10.98
C ALA A 153 -23.96 -21.23 -10.49
N PHE A 154 -24.32 -20.36 -11.43
CA PHE A 154 -24.76 -18.99 -11.18
C PHE A 154 -25.86 -18.65 -12.19
N THR A 155 -26.63 -17.59 -11.92
CA THR A 155 -27.74 -17.18 -12.78
C THR A 155 -27.24 -16.23 -13.87
N GLU A 156 -27.27 -16.68 -15.13
CA GLU A 156 -26.86 -15.85 -16.27
C GLU A 156 -27.87 -14.69 -16.46
N THR A 157 -29.16 -14.99 -16.57
CA THR A 157 -30.23 -14.00 -16.78
C THR A 157 -31.36 -14.22 -15.77
N ALA A 158 -31.86 -13.12 -15.19
CA ALA A 158 -33.02 -13.08 -14.31
C ALA A 158 -33.95 -11.91 -14.69
N ALA A 159 -34.89 -11.53 -13.82
CA ALA A 159 -36.01 -10.67 -14.20
C ALA A 159 -35.71 -9.16 -14.26
N GLY A 160 -34.55 -8.70 -13.78
CA GLY A 160 -34.22 -7.27 -13.67
C GLY A 160 -35.05 -6.52 -12.61
N THR A 161 -35.72 -7.24 -11.73
CA THR A 161 -36.51 -6.72 -10.61
C THR A 161 -36.11 -7.47 -9.34
N TRP A 162 -36.18 -6.81 -8.18
CA TRP A 162 -35.73 -7.38 -6.92
C TRP A 162 -36.86 -7.47 -5.91
N HIS A 163 -36.77 -8.44 -5.00
CA HIS A 163 -37.59 -8.50 -3.80
C HIS A 163 -36.71 -8.22 -2.57
N ILE A 164 -37.31 -7.59 -1.57
CA ILE A 164 -36.66 -7.35 -0.28
C ILE A 164 -36.62 -8.68 0.47
N VAL A 165 -35.44 -9.03 0.98
CA VAL A 165 -35.29 -10.09 1.97
C VAL A 165 -35.84 -9.55 3.29
N PRO A 166 -36.84 -10.19 3.93
CA PRO A 166 -37.41 -9.68 5.18
C PRO A 166 -36.38 -9.60 6.31
N GLY A 167 -36.51 -8.61 7.19
CA GLY A 167 -35.66 -8.45 8.37
C GLY A 167 -35.15 -7.02 8.59
N THR A 168 -34.97 -6.68 9.86
CA THR A 168 -34.42 -5.40 10.32
C THR A 168 -33.32 -5.62 11.35
N THR A 169 -32.48 -4.61 11.56
CA THR A 169 -31.44 -4.64 12.60
C THR A 169 -31.52 -3.41 13.49
N ALA A 170 -30.95 -3.52 14.70
CA ALA A 170 -30.56 -2.33 15.45
C ALA A 170 -29.42 -1.60 14.73
N GLN A 171 -29.22 -0.33 15.04
CA GLN A 171 -28.08 0.41 14.52
C GLN A 171 -26.76 -0.24 14.98
N VAL A 172 -25.81 -0.37 14.05
CA VAL A 172 -24.41 -0.68 14.30
C VAL A 172 -23.53 0.52 13.93
N GLY A 173 -22.40 0.69 14.60
CA GLY A 173 -21.59 1.91 14.48
C GLY A 173 -22.21 3.12 15.17
N ALA A 174 -21.42 4.18 15.38
CA ALA A 174 -21.87 5.34 16.15
C ALA A 174 -22.76 6.28 15.34
N GLY A 175 -22.55 6.40 14.03
CA GLY A 175 -23.37 7.27 13.16
C GLY A 175 -23.34 8.74 13.57
N GLN A 176 -22.19 9.25 14.04
CA GLN A 176 -22.07 10.63 14.54
C GLN A 176 -22.30 11.68 13.45
N GLU A 177 -21.96 11.38 12.20
CA GLU A 177 -22.26 12.24 11.05
C GLU A 177 -23.48 11.74 10.29
N HIS A 178 -23.56 10.43 10.03
CA HIS A 178 -24.68 9.86 9.30
C HIS A 178 -25.00 8.42 9.71
N GLN A 179 -26.29 8.12 9.84
CA GLN A 179 -26.81 6.77 10.05
C GLN A 179 -27.50 6.30 8.77
N PHE A 180 -26.82 5.49 7.97
CA PHE A 180 -27.37 4.92 6.74
C PHE A 180 -28.40 3.84 7.04
N THR A 181 -29.51 3.92 6.34
CA THR A 181 -30.51 2.87 6.23
C THR A 181 -30.35 2.11 4.93
N TYR A 182 -30.46 0.78 4.99
CA TYR A 182 -30.32 -0.06 3.80
C TYR A 182 -31.30 -1.23 3.80
N THR A 183 -31.72 -1.66 2.61
CA THR A 183 -32.39 -2.95 2.40
C THR A 183 -31.38 -3.98 1.88
N VAL A 184 -31.67 -5.26 2.11
CA VAL A 184 -31.03 -6.37 1.37
C VAL A 184 -32.06 -6.95 0.43
N GLU A 185 -31.68 -7.11 -0.83
CA GLU A 185 -32.58 -7.55 -1.89
C GLU A 185 -31.91 -8.63 -2.75
N VAL A 186 -32.74 -9.49 -3.33
CA VAL A 186 -32.30 -10.52 -4.29
C VAL A 186 -33.11 -10.35 -5.57
N GLU A 187 -32.44 -10.46 -6.71
CA GLU A 187 -33.12 -10.36 -7.99
C GLU A 187 -34.07 -11.55 -8.19
N ASN A 188 -35.29 -11.27 -8.63
CA ASN A 188 -36.29 -12.28 -8.95
C ASN A 188 -35.75 -13.21 -10.05
N GLY A 189 -35.58 -14.49 -9.72
CA GLY A 189 -35.02 -15.52 -10.61
C GLY A 189 -33.58 -15.92 -10.30
N VAL A 190 -32.90 -15.26 -9.36
CA VAL A 190 -31.64 -15.76 -8.79
C VAL A 190 -31.93 -16.92 -7.82
N ASP A 191 -31.26 -18.06 -8.02
CA ASP A 191 -31.39 -19.23 -7.14
C ASP A 191 -30.35 -19.18 -6.01
N THR A 192 -30.79 -18.76 -4.82
CA THR A 192 -29.96 -18.69 -3.63
C THR A 192 -29.93 -19.99 -2.83
N THR A 193 -30.59 -21.06 -3.27
CA THR A 193 -30.69 -22.33 -2.52
C THR A 193 -29.31 -22.89 -2.18
N SER A 194 -28.39 -22.89 -3.15
CA SER A 194 -27.01 -23.34 -2.96
C SER A 194 -26.17 -22.41 -2.07
N LEU A 195 -26.64 -21.19 -1.83
CA LEU A 195 -26.01 -20.17 -0.99
C LEU A 195 -26.57 -20.14 0.44
N GLY A 196 -27.53 -21.02 0.75
CA GLY A 196 -28.24 -21.05 2.03
C GLY A 196 -29.49 -20.17 2.08
N GLY A 197 -30.05 -19.82 0.91
CA GLY A 197 -31.23 -18.98 0.77
C GLY A 197 -30.95 -17.48 0.93
N ASP A 198 -31.97 -16.67 0.68
CA ASP A 198 -31.89 -15.21 0.72
C ASP A 198 -31.45 -14.68 2.09
N ASP A 199 -31.89 -15.34 3.17
CA ASP A 199 -31.50 -15.02 4.55
C ASP A 199 -29.98 -15.12 4.77
N SER A 200 -29.30 -16.04 4.07
CA SER A 200 -27.84 -16.18 4.19
C SER A 200 -27.11 -15.04 3.51
N VAL A 201 -27.65 -14.50 2.41
CA VAL A 201 -27.13 -13.29 1.77
C VAL A 201 -27.29 -12.10 2.72
N ALA A 202 -28.48 -11.93 3.29
CA ALA A 202 -28.75 -10.84 4.23
C ALA A 202 -27.87 -10.90 5.49
N LYS A 203 -27.73 -12.08 6.10
CA LYS A 203 -26.83 -12.27 7.25
C LYS A 203 -25.37 -11.94 6.92
N MET A 204 -24.91 -12.28 5.71
CA MET A 204 -23.55 -11.96 5.27
C MET A 204 -23.33 -10.45 5.15
N VAL A 205 -24.30 -9.72 4.58
CA VAL A 205 -24.26 -8.25 4.50
C VAL A 205 -24.24 -7.63 5.90
N GLU A 206 -25.17 -8.04 6.77
CA GLU A 206 -25.26 -7.55 8.16
C GLU A 206 -23.98 -7.81 8.95
N ALA A 207 -23.49 -9.05 8.94
CA ALA A 207 -22.28 -9.42 9.67
C ALA A 207 -21.04 -8.69 9.16
N THR A 208 -20.99 -8.39 7.84
CA THR A 208 -19.90 -7.62 7.25
C THR A 208 -19.94 -6.17 7.73
N LEU A 209 -21.08 -5.49 7.62
CA LEU A 209 -21.20 -4.08 8.01
C LEU A 209 -21.09 -3.85 9.52
N ALA A 210 -21.57 -4.80 10.33
CA ALA A 210 -21.45 -4.76 11.79
C ALA A 210 -20.02 -5.06 12.29
N ASN A 211 -19.12 -5.55 11.43
CA ASN A 211 -17.78 -5.92 11.85
C ASN A 211 -16.95 -4.68 12.23
N PRO A 212 -16.20 -4.67 13.35
CA PRO A 212 -15.32 -3.55 13.74
C PRO A 212 -14.20 -3.22 12.75
N LYS A 213 -13.95 -4.09 11.76
CA LYS A 213 -13.03 -3.87 10.64
C LYS A 213 -13.69 -3.17 9.44
N SER A 214 -15.02 -3.13 9.40
CA SER A 214 -15.81 -2.46 8.36
C SER A 214 -15.89 -0.95 8.62
N TRP A 215 -16.75 -0.26 7.88
CA TRP A 215 -16.95 1.19 7.92
C TRP A 215 -17.37 1.70 9.30
N THR A 216 -17.98 0.85 10.13
CA THR A 216 -18.37 1.19 11.52
C THR A 216 -17.19 1.41 12.46
N HIS A 217 -15.96 1.07 12.05
CA HIS A 217 -14.74 1.49 12.76
C HIS A 217 -14.63 3.01 12.85
N ASP A 218 -15.07 3.71 11.80
CA ASP A 218 -15.12 5.16 11.77
C ASP A 218 -16.41 5.63 12.46
N PRO A 219 -16.32 6.42 13.56
CA PRO A 219 -17.49 6.81 14.32
C PRO A 219 -18.46 7.71 13.53
N ARG A 220 -18.03 8.27 12.40
CA ARG A 220 -18.89 9.06 11.51
C ARG A 220 -20.04 8.24 10.94
N PHE A 221 -19.84 6.94 10.74
CA PHE A 221 -20.80 6.07 10.07
C PHE A 221 -21.54 5.15 11.03
N GLY A 222 -22.83 4.98 10.76
CA GLY A 222 -23.69 3.97 11.37
C GLY A 222 -24.58 3.35 10.31
N PHE A 223 -25.00 2.09 10.52
CA PHE A 223 -25.83 1.35 9.58
C PHE A 223 -27.02 0.73 10.29
N ARG A 224 -28.19 0.73 9.64
CA ARG A 224 -29.40 0.08 10.11
C ARG A 224 -30.13 -0.57 8.94
N ARG A 225 -30.34 -1.90 9.00
CA ARG A 225 -31.16 -2.59 8.01
C ARG A 225 -32.63 -2.29 8.25
N ILE A 226 -33.34 -1.95 7.18
CA ILE A 226 -34.80 -1.81 7.15
C ILE A 226 -35.37 -2.70 6.05
N ASP A 227 -36.64 -3.06 6.16
CA ASP A 227 -37.40 -3.81 5.16
C ASP A 227 -38.73 -3.13 4.77
N THR A 228 -38.99 -1.93 5.32
CA THR A 228 -40.13 -1.07 4.99
C THR A 228 -39.69 0.38 4.86
N GLY A 229 -40.28 1.12 3.93
CA GLY A 229 -39.91 2.53 3.65
C GLY A 229 -38.81 2.66 2.61
N GLU A 230 -38.35 3.89 2.40
CA GLU A 230 -37.26 4.19 1.46
C GLU A 230 -35.91 4.20 2.20
N PRO A 231 -34.97 3.32 1.86
CA PRO A 231 -33.61 3.33 2.41
C PRO A 231 -32.73 4.38 1.73
N ASP A 232 -31.59 4.71 2.35
CA ASP A 232 -30.54 5.54 1.72
C ASP A 232 -29.90 4.81 0.52
N PHE A 233 -29.76 3.48 0.60
CA PHE A 233 -29.35 2.64 -0.53
C PHE A 233 -29.84 1.19 -0.39
N ARG A 234 -29.84 0.45 -1.50
CA ARG A 234 -30.27 -0.97 -1.56
C ARG A 234 -29.07 -1.86 -1.84
N VAL A 235 -28.88 -2.95 -1.09
CA VAL A 235 -27.80 -3.93 -1.34
C VAL A 235 -28.38 -5.17 -2.02
N SER A 236 -27.95 -5.47 -3.25
CA SER A 236 -28.71 -6.35 -4.14
C SER A 236 -27.89 -7.42 -4.81
N LEU A 237 -28.18 -8.69 -4.53
CA LEU A 237 -27.58 -9.81 -5.25
C LEU A 237 -28.25 -9.95 -6.63
N THR A 238 -27.46 -9.85 -7.69
CA THR A 238 -27.94 -9.57 -9.04
C THR A 238 -27.29 -10.51 -10.05
N SER A 239 -28.08 -11.06 -10.98
CA SER A 239 -27.65 -11.96 -12.03
C SER A 239 -26.64 -11.31 -12.96
N ARG A 240 -25.92 -12.12 -13.73
CA ARG A 240 -24.81 -11.63 -14.57
C ARG A 240 -25.24 -10.57 -15.59
N GLN A 241 -26.28 -10.83 -16.37
CA GLN A 241 -26.74 -9.90 -17.41
C GLN A 241 -27.34 -8.60 -16.83
N THR A 242 -28.07 -8.70 -15.72
CA THR A 242 -28.62 -7.53 -15.04
C THR A 242 -27.48 -6.69 -14.43
N THR A 243 -26.47 -7.33 -13.85
CA THR A 243 -25.27 -6.64 -13.34
C THR A 243 -24.53 -5.91 -14.45
N LYS A 244 -24.30 -6.54 -15.61
CA LYS A 244 -23.69 -5.86 -16.77
C LYS A 244 -24.49 -4.66 -17.25
N SER A 245 -25.81 -4.76 -17.22
CA SER A 245 -26.71 -3.65 -17.57
C SER A 245 -26.65 -2.51 -16.56
N ALA A 246 -26.61 -2.83 -15.27
CA ALA A 246 -26.61 -1.85 -14.19
C ALA A 246 -25.24 -1.22 -13.91
N CYS A 247 -24.15 -1.93 -14.20
CA CYS A 247 -22.77 -1.53 -13.92
C CYS A 247 -21.96 -1.14 -15.16
N GLY A 248 -22.51 -1.34 -16.36
CA GLY A 248 -21.83 -1.03 -17.63
C GLY A 248 -21.21 -2.25 -18.29
N PHE A 249 -21.10 -2.18 -19.63
CA PHE A 249 -20.69 -3.30 -20.50
C PHE A 249 -19.25 -3.18 -21.04
N GLU A 250 -18.56 -2.09 -20.73
CA GLU A 250 -17.35 -1.70 -21.46
C GLU A 250 -16.16 -2.60 -21.12
N ILE A 251 -16.11 -3.19 -19.92
CA ILE A 251 -15.10 -4.19 -19.57
C ILE A 251 -15.74 -5.58 -19.55
N PRO A 252 -15.17 -6.59 -20.24
CA PRO A 252 -15.68 -7.97 -20.26
C PRO A 252 -15.41 -8.72 -18.95
N ILE A 253 -15.30 -8.01 -17.82
CA ILE A 253 -15.05 -8.57 -16.50
C ILE A 253 -16.32 -8.42 -15.67
N ASP A 254 -16.85 -9.55 -15.20
CA ASP A 254 -17.94 -9.55 -14.24
C ASP A 254 -17.49 -8.83 -12.96
N SER A 255 -18.17 -7.74 -12.61
CA SER A 255 -17.84 -6.88 -11.48
C SER A 255 -19.11 -6.34 -10.83
N SER A 256 -18.99 -5.90 -9.59
CA SER A 256 -20.03 -5.18 -8.87
C SER A 256 -19.87 -3.67 -9.06
N CYS A 257 -20.89 -2.90 -8.66
CA CYS A 257 -20.80 -1.45 -8.65
C CYS A 257 -21.79 -0.86 -7.62
N TYR A 258 -21.62 0.43 -7.32
CA TYR A 258 -22.71 1.26 -6.82
C TYR A 258 -23.29 2.10 -7.95
N ASN A 259 -24.56 1.86 -8.29
CA ASN A 259 -25.28 2.68 -9.26
C ASN A 259 -26.13 3.71 -8.50
N SER A 260 -25.70 4.99 -8.52
CA SER A 260 -26.42 6.05 -7.81
C SER A 260 -27.78 6.36 -8.44
N ASP A 261 -27.93 6.15 -9.75
CA ASP A 261 -29.18 6.40 -10.47
C ASP A 261 -30.27 5.41 -10.05
N LEU A 262 -29.85 4.23 -9.56
CA LEU A 262 -30.72 3.22 -8.97
C LEU A 262 -30.75 3.26 -7.43
N GLY A 263 -29.90 4.09 -6.80
CA GLY A 263 -29.65 4.07 -5.36
C GLY A 263 -29.26 2.68 -4.86
N ARG A 264 -28.44 1.94 -5.63
CA ARG A 264 -28.27 0.49 -5.47
C ARG A 264 -26.80 0.07 -5.52
N VAL A 265 -26.38 -0.62 -4.46
CA VAL A 265 -25.20 -1.47 -4.44
C VAL A 265 -25.56 -2.77 -5.16
N VAL A 266 -25.04 -2.95 -6.37
CA VAL A 266 -25.27 -4.12 -7.22
C VAL A 266 -24.14 -5.12 -6.98
N LEU A 267 -24.46 -6.19 -6.26
CA LEU A 267 -23.54 -7.30 -6.01
C LEU A 267 -23.67 -8.34 -7.14
N SER A 268 -22.60 -8.52 -7.90
CA SER A 268 -22.50 -9.54 -8.94
C SER A 268 -22.62 -10.95 -8.35
N GLU A 269 -23.70 -11.66 -8.67
CA GLU A 269 -23.96 -13.02 -8.17
C GLU A 269 -22.95 -14.04 -8.67
N VAL A 270 -22.53 -13.93 -9.94
CA VAL A 270 -21.47 -14.77 -10.49
C VAL A 270 -20.16 -14.65 -9.71
N ARG A 271 -19.84 -13.43 -9.22
CA ARG A 271 -18.69 -13.19 -8.35
C ARG A 271 -18.95 -13.58 -6.90
N TRP A 272 -20.18 -13.45 -6.42
CA TRP A 272 -20.57 -13.99 -5.12
C TRP A 272 -20.39 -15.50 -5.03
N VAL A 273 -20.59 -16.23 -6.13
CA VAL A 273 -20.41 -17.69 -6.21
C VAL A 273 -18.94 -18.07 -6.42
N ARG A 274 -18.23 -17.39 -7.34
CA ARG A 274 -16.91 -17.84 -7.84
C ARG A 274 -15.73 -17.00 -7.40
N GLY A 275 -15.98 -15.81 -6.85
CA GLY A 275 -14.96 -14.91 -6.34
C GLY A 275 -14.08 -14.29 -7.42
N ALA A 276 -12.87 -13.92 -7.02
CA ALA A 276 -11.82 -13.44 -7.90
C ALA A 276 -10.53 -14.22 -7.67
N THR A 277 -9.72 -14.36 -8.71
CA THR A 277 -8.44 -15.07 -8.65
C THR A 277 -7.49 -14.50 -7.59
N ALA A 278 -7.56 -13.20 -7.33
CA ALA A 278 -6.75 -12.51 -6.32
C ALA A 278 -7.02 -12.95 -4.87
N PHE A 279 -8.17 -13.59 -4.61
CA PHE A 279 -8.56 -14.09 -3.28
C PHE A 279 -8.22 -15.58 -3.09
N GLU A 280 -7.57 -16.21 -4.08
CA GLU A 280 -6.97 -17.55 -3.94
C GLU A 280 -7.97 -18.63 -3.47
N GLY A 281 -9.25 -18.48 -3.84
CA GLY A 281 -10.33 -19.40 -3.46
C GLY A 281 -11.03 -19.08 -2.13
N ASP A 282 -10.59 -18.05 -1.39
CA ASP A 282 -11.29 -17.55 -0.21
C ASP A 282 -12.54 -16.74 -0.60
N ILE A 283 -13.62 -17.46 -0.89
CA ILE A 283 -14.90 -16.87 -1.28
C ILE A 283 -15.54 -16.07 -0.15
N GLY A 284 -15.28 -16.42 1.11
CA GLY A 284 -15.81 -15.71 2.27
C GLY A 284 -15.24 -14.31 2.35
N SER A 285 -13.91 -14.18 2.26
CA SER A 285 -13.23 -12.89 2.17
C SER A 285 -13.66 -12.12 0.94
N TYR A 286 -13.79 -12.76 -0.23
CA TYR A 286 -14.23 -12.04 -1.44
C TYR A 286 -15.62 -11.41 -1.29
N ARG A 287 -16.59 -12.11 -0.68
CA ARG A 287 -17.93 -11.56 -0.42
C ARG A 287 -17.88 -10.36 0.53
N GLN A 288 -17.06 -10.44 1.58
CA GLN A 288 -16.85 -9.30 2.50
C GLN A 288 -16.24 -8.10 1.76
N TYR A 289 -15.23 -8.34 0.92
CA TYR A 289 -14.64 -7.32 0.06
C TYR A 289 -15.70 -6.68 -0.83
N GLN A 290 -16.45 -7.49 -1.57
CA GLN A 290 -17.47 -7.03 -2.50
C GLN A 290 -18.51 -6.14 -1.79
N ILE A 291 -18.97 -6.55 -0.61
CA ILE A 291 -19.89 -5.73 0.19
C ILE A 291 -19.24 -4.42 0.62
N ASN A 292 -18.06 -4.48 1.26
CA ASN A 292 -17.42 -3.28 1.80
C ASN A 292 -17.01 -2.30 0.70
N HIS A 293 -16.51 -2.78 -0.44
CA HIS A 293 -16.09 -1.96 -1.57
C HIS A 293 -17.27 -1.16 -2.13
N GLU A 294 -18.36 -1.83 -2.50
CA GLU A 294 -19.50 -1.16 -3.10
C GLU A 294 -20.27 -0.27 -2.11
N VAL A 295 -20.37 -0.69 -0.84
CA VAL A 295 -20.93 0.17 0.21
C VAL A 295 -20.03 1.38 0.44
N GLY A 296 -18.70 1.24 0.28
CA GLY A 296 -17.76 2.36 0.30
C GLY A 296 -18.14 3.44 -0.72
N HIS A 297 -18.47 3.03 -1.95
CA HIS A 297 -18.99 3.95 -2.96
C HIS A 297 -20.32 4.58 -2.55
N ALA A 298 -21.27 3.80 -2.02
CA ALA A 298 -22.58 4.29 -1.58
C ALA A 298 -22.47 5.35 -0.46
N ILE A 299 -21.52 5.17 0.47
CA ILE A 299 -21.29 6.12 1.57
C ILE A 299 -20.34 7.27 1.20
N GLY A 300 -19.96 7.42 -0.07
CA GLY A 300 -19.27 8.61 -0.56
C GLY A 300 -17.78 8.45 -0.88
N TYR A 301 -17.19 7.26 -0.73
CA TYR A 301 -15.83 6.98 -1.23
C TYR A 301 -15.89 6.61 -2.71
N HIS A 302 -15.99 7.62 -3.58
CA HIS A 302 -16.24 7.40 -5.01
C HIS A 302 -15.02 6.89 -5.81
N GLU A 303 -13.81 7.14 -5.33
CA GLU A 303 -12.59 6.90 -6.08
C GLU A 303 -11.94 5.58 -5.66
N HIS A 304 -11.48 4.81 -6.65
CA HIS A 304 -10.64 3.65 -6.38
C HIS A 304 -9.28 4.08 -5.79
N GLN A 305 -8.61 3.15 -5.11
CA GLN A 305 -7.29 3.38 -4.55
C GLN A 305 -6.27 2.36 -5.08
N PRO A 306 -5.03 2.77 -5.39
CA PRO A 306 -3.99 1.82 -5.77
C PRO A 306 -3.44 1.07 -4.55
N CYS A 307 -2.70 0.00 -4.80
CA CYS A 307 -1.79 -0.54 -3.80
C CYS A 307 -0.71 0.51 -3.47
N GLU A 308 -0.66 0.94 -2.21
CA GLU A 308 0.27 2.00 -1.78
C GLU A 308 1.65 1.46 -1.40
N ILE A 309 1.66 0.32 -0.70
CA ILE A 309 2.85 -0.33 -0.13
C ILE A 309 3.00 -1.72 -0.75
N ASP A 310 4.14 -1.99 -1.37
CA ASP A 310 4.44 -3.32 -1.91
C ASP A 310 4.47 -4.37 -0.79
N GLY A 311 3.75 -5.47 -0.99
CA GLY A 311 3.51 -6.52 0.02
C GLY A 311 2.50 -6.15 1.12
N GLY A 312 2.01 -4.91 1.16
CA GLY A 312 1.02 -4.42 2.13
C GLY A 312 -0.38 -5.01 1.93
N LEU A 313 -1.33 -4.63 2.77
CA LEU A 313 -2.75 -4.95 2.51
C LEU A 313 -3.30 -4.02 1.42
N ALA A 314 -4.07 -4.57 0.49
CA ALA A 314 -4.78 -3.75 -0.49
C ALA A 314 -5.77 -2.82 0.24
N PRO A 315 -5.88 -1.55 -0.15
CA PRO A 315 -6.99 -0.73 0.30
C PRO A 315 -8.31 -1.37 -0.12
N VAL A 316 -9.36 -1.28 0.71
CA VAL A 316 -10.67 -1.85 0.37
C VAL A 316 -11.26 -1.24 -0.91
N MET A 317 -10.91 0.02 -1.19
CA MET A 317 -11.32 0.74 -2.40
C MET A 317 -10.40 0.46 -3.61
N MET A 318 -9.39 -0.42 -3.48
CA MET A 318 -8.73 -1.00 -4.66
C MET A 318 -9.70 -1.94 -5.37
N GLN A 319 -9.78 -1.91 -6.70
CA GLN A 319 -10.63 -2.81 -7.47
C GLN A 319 -10.02 -4.22 -7.51
N GLN A 320 -10.03 -4.92 -6.37
CA GLN A 320 -9.38 -6.22 -6.16
C GLN A 320 -10.01 -7.35 -6.98
N THR A 321 -11.24 -7.18 -7.51
CA THR A 321 -11.80 -8.09 -8.51
C THR A 321 -10.90 -8.16 -9.75
N PHE A 322 -10.20 -7.08 -10.07
CA PHE A 322 -9.31 -6.97 -11.22
C PHE A 322 -7.89 -7.40 -10.92
N GLY A 323 -7.57 -7.72 -9.66
CA GLY A 323 -6.22 -8.09 -9.21
C GLY A 323 -5.74 -7.25 -8.04
N THR A 324 -4.62 -7.65 -7.43
CA THR A 324 -3.95 -6.88 -6.37
C THR A 324 -2.59 -6.32 -6.78
N ARG A 325 -2.26 -6.37 -8.08
CA ARG A 325 -1.12 -5.66 -8.66
C ARG A 325 -1.60 -4.41 -9.37
N ASN A 326 -0.91 -3.29 -9.16
CA ASN A 326 -1.31 -2.03 -9.78
C ASN A 326 -1.25 -2.10 -11.31
N ASN A 327 -0.23 -2.74 -11.89
CA ASN A 327 -0.11 -2.89 -13.34
C ASN A 327 -1.27 -3.66 -13.97
N ASP A 328 -1.79 -4.68 -13.27
CA ASP A 328 -2.90 -5.50 -13.76
C ASP A 328 -4.18 -4.65 -13.84
N ILE A 329 -4.47 -3.87 -12.80
CA ILE A 329 -5.60 -2.95 -12.77
C ILE A 329 -5.42 -1.84 -13.81
N ALA A 330 -4.26 -1.20 -13.88
CA ALA A 330 -3.98 -0.11 -14.82
C ALA A 330 -4.06 -0.56 -16.29
N THR A 331 -3.80 -1.84 -16.58
CA THR A 331 -3.98 -2.40 -17.93
C THR A 331 -5.46 -2.54 -18.28
N LEU A 332 -6.28 -2.93 -17.31
CA LEU A 332 -7.73 -3.08 -17.46
C LEU A 332 -8.46 -1.75 -17.44
N ASP A 333 -7.88 -0.76 -16.75
CA ASP A 333 -8.38 0.59 -16.64
C ASP A 333 -7.26 1.62 -16.93
N PRO A 334 -6.90 1.83 -18.20
CA PRO A 334 -5.81 2.74 -18.59
C PRO A 334 -6.09 4.21 -18.28
N GLN A 335 -7.35 4.57 -18.06
CA GLN A 335 -7.79 5.93 -17.71
C GLN A 335 -8.04 6.09 -16.20
N GLY A 336 -7.81 5.02 -15.43
CA GLY A 336 -8.01 4.98 -14.00
C GLY A 336 -6.95 5.72 -13.20
N VAL A 337 -7.15 5.74 -11.88
CA VAL A 337 -6.26 6.40 -10.91
C VAL A 337 -5.10 5.51 -10.45
N VAL A 338 -5.03 4.25 -10.93
CA VAL A 338 -4.04 3.27 -10.49
C VAL A 338 -2.77 3.38 -11.36
N PRO A 339 -1.59 3.67 -10.78
CA PRO A 339 -0.36 3.86 -11.54
C PRO A 339 0.27 2.53 -11.98
N MET A 340 1.03 2.51 -13.07
CA MET A 340 1.85 1.34 -13.46
C MET A 340 3.19 1.30 -12.71
N ASP A 341 3.17 1.24 -11.38
CA ASP A 341 4.37 1.27 -10.52
C ASP A 341 4.88 -0.11 -10.06
N GLY A 342 4.25 -1.19 -10.54
CA GLY A 342 4.67 -2.58 -10.28
C GLY A 342 4.33 -3.11 -8.88
N LYS A 343 3.75 -2.30 -8.00
CA LYS A 343 3.42 -2.74 -6.63
C LYS A 343 2.37 -3.83 -6.61
N LYS A 344 2.53 -4.77 -5.70
CA LYS A 344 1.55 -5.82 -5.40
C LYS A 344 1.17 -5.81 -3.93
N CYS A 345 -0.13 -5.75 -3.66
CA CYS A 345 -0.68 -5.92 -2.33
C CYS A 345 -1.19 -7.35 -2.13
N ARG A 346 -1.36 -7.73 -0.87
CA ARG A 346 -2.17 -8.88 -0.45
C ARG A 346 -3.64 -8.47 -0.46
N PHE A 347 -4.55 -9.37 -0.83
CA PHE A 347 -5.97 -9.06 -0.79
C PHE A 347 -6.40 -8.66 0.63
N ASN A 348 -7.41 -7.81 0.73
CA ASN A 348 -7.94 -7.35 2.00
C ASN A 348 -9.41 -6.99 1.84
N PRO A 349 -10.33 -7.70 2.52
CA PRO A 349 -11.75 -7.44 2.38
C PRO A 349 -12.27 -6.32 3.29
N TRP A 350 -11.40 -5.70 4.08
CA TRP A 350 -11.80 -4.77 5.12
C TRP A 350 -11.24 -3.35 4.91
N PRO A 351 -12.03 -2.30 5.18
CA PRO A 351 -11.53 -0.93 5.29
C PRO A 351 -10.42 -0.76 6.35
N TYR A 352 -10.47 -1.55 7.44
CA TYR A 352 -9.52 -1.51 8.55
C TYR A 352 -9.03 -2.91 8.97
N PRO A 353 -7.75 -3.08 9.35
CA PRO A 353 -6.67 -2.10 9.27
C PRO A 353 -6.27 -1.80 7.82
N ARG A 354 -5.61 -0.66 7.64
CA ARG A 354 -5.02 -0.26 6.35
C ARG A 354 -3.61 -0.84 6.22
N GLY A 355 -3.19 -1.06 4.98
CA GLY A 355 -2.08 -1.94 4.61
C GLY A 355 -0.70 -1.37 4.55
#